data_AF-A0A495JUC5-F1
#
_entry.id   AF-A0A495JUC5-F1
#
_cell.length_a   1.000
_cell.length_b   1.000
_cell.length_c   1.000
_cell.angle_alpha   90.00
_cell.angle_beta   90.00
_cell.angle_gamma   90.00
#
_symmetry.space_group_name_H-M   'P 1'
#
loop_
_entity.id
_entity.type
_entity.pdbx_description
1 polymer ?
#
loop_
_entity_poly.entity_id
_entity_poly.type
_entity_poly.pdbx_seq_one_letter_code
_entity_poly.pdbx_strand_id
1 'polypeptide(L)'
;MAKLNRWLVAPGVMALVAVATVGPVPVTVAASASASASAAVADGWTGTWSVAYETTGGTFPAQSTTRQIVHTSIGGTATRLRLSNVFNDEPLTLSDFHVAQRASGSSIVAATDRSVTFGGQASVTIPAGGEAVSDAVPFEVLPESDVAVSFYAPVRAEGVSSHQFAFADQYLANGNVTGAASLSVMQTFSSYFILSDLEVLNPAATGSVVALGASITEGHLSSYGTNRRYPNLLAARLNASGRTVGVLNEGIAGNQLLGVGTGPSALDRFERDVLGRSGVRSVIFADNPINDLASGREPTGTQLIDGLKQLITKAHAADVAFYCATLTPFEGHWAWSPSRETARGQYNAFVRGSGSGCDAVVDFDTATHDPAAPTKFRADIDSGDHLHPNDVGMQAMANTIPVTLFGAGAPVPAPITLAQSFNNTAVSADANTNPANFDGGGASFSAEALASGGAAAGGTVTVDGVRLAWPASAGTGQPDNTIAAGQLISVPGTGDTLGLLFTAAYGPAFGTGTVRYTDDTTQTFSVSSPDWFVAAPPSDGASTLVAVAAYQNRQGNARFEAPSAVFGATVPLTPGKTVASVKLPVAGGVPVQAGLPTLHVFAVGLGTRS
;
A
#
# COMPACT_ATOMS: atom_id res chain seq x y z
N MET A 1 -21.68 52.42 -25.76
CA MET A 1 -22.12 53.39 -24.74
C MET A 1 -21.39 53.08 -23.45
N ALA A 2 -20.55 54.01 -23.01
CA ALA A 2 -19.70 53.92 -21.84
C ALA A 2 -20.50 54.14 -20.54
N LYS A 3 -19.98 53.62 -19.42
CA LYS A 3 -19.89 54.39 -18.17
C LYS A 3 -18.75 53.86 -17.30
N LEU A 4 -17.76 54.73 -17.14
CA LEU A 4 -16.65 54.70 -16.18
C LEU A 4 -17.18 54.77 -14.74
N ASN A 5 -16.36 54.34 -13.77
CA ASN A 5 -16.06 55.21 -12.62
C ASN A 5 -14.66 54.95 -12.04
N ARG A 6 -13.88 56.04 -11.97
CA ARG A 6 -12.59 56.21 -11.28
C ARG A 6 -12.86 56.76 -9.86
N TRP A 7 -12.04 56.38 -8.89
CA TRP A 7 -11.76 57.15 -7.67
C TRP A 7 -10.25 57.01 -7.41
N LEU A 8 -9.43 58.01 -7.76
CA LEU A 8 -8.98 59.17 -6.97
C LEU A 8 -8.19 58.81 -5.70
N VAL A 9 -6.88 59.07 -5.80
CA VAL A 9 -5.86 59.05 -4.75
C VAL A 9 -5.72 60.48 -4.19
N ALA A 10 -5.62 60.63 -2.87
CA ALA A 10 -5.00 61.77 -2.20
C ALA A 10 -4.48 61.38 -0.80
N PRO A 11 -3.47 62.08 -0.23
CA PRO A 11 -2.46 61.47 0.63
C PRO A 11 -2.50 61.87 2.12
N GLY A 12 -1.94 60.99 2.96
CA GLY A 12 -1.11 61.32 4.13
C GLY A 12 -1.79 61.55 5.47
N VAL A 13 -1.46 60.73 6.48
CA VAL A 13 -0.84 61.12 7.77
C VAL A 13 -0.16 59.87 8.35
N MET A 14 1.16 59.90 8.53
CA MET A 14 1.91 58.92 9.34
C MET A 14 1.69 59.26 10.83
N ALA A 15 1.16 58.30 11.59
CA ALA A 15 1.28 58.28 13.04
C ALA A 15 2.22 57.11 13.42
N LEU A 16 3.37 57.44 14.01
CA LEU A 16 4.25 56.48 14.67
C LEU A 16 3.50 55.86 15.86
N VAL A 17 3.28 54.55 15.81
CA VAL A 17 2.99 53.75 17.02
C VAL A 17 4.16 52.79 17.19
N ALA A 18 4.83 52.90 18.34
CA ALA A 18 5.94 52.06 18.73
C ALA A 18 5.49 50.61 18.86
N VAL A 19 6.03 49.72 18.02
CA VAL A 19 5.86 48.28 18.14
C VAL A 19 6.89 47.78 19.16
N ALA A 20 6.40 47.29 20.30
CA ALA A 20 7.21 46.52 21.23
C ALA A 20 7.64 45.21 20.55
N THR A 21 8.95 44.99 20.45
CA THR A 21 9.54 43.75 19.92
C THR A 21 9.31 42.61 20.91
N VAL A 22 8.29 41.79 20.66
CA VAL A 22 8.19 40.46 21.28
C VAL A 22 9.10 39.53 20.49
N GLY A 23 10.19 39.09 21.12
CA GLY A 23 11.13 38.15 20.52
C GLY A 23 10.46 36.81 20.17
N PRO A 24 10.97 36.07 19.16
CA PRO A 24 10.40 34.79 18.77
C PRO A 24 10.55 33.79 19.91
N VAL A 25 9.43 33.30 20.43
CA VAL A 25 9.40 32.11 21.28
C VAL A 25 9.72 30.92 20.37
N PRO A 26 10.70 30.07 20.69
CA PRO A 26 10.97 28.88 19.89
C PRO A 26 9.79 27.93 20.07
N VAL A 27 8.93 27.85 19.06
CA VAL A 27 7.95 26.77 18.95
C VAL A 27 8.75 25.54 18.52
N THR A 28 9.10 24.68 19.48
CA THR A 28 9.54 23.33 19.18
C THR A 28 8.35 22.57 18.60
N VAL A 29 8.23 22.55 17.28
CA VAL A 29 7.37 21.59 16.59
C VAL A 29 8.04 20.24 16.78
N ALA A 30 7.53 19.44 17.71
CA ALA A 30 7.89 18.04 17.80
C ALA A 30 7.41 17.38 16.51
N ALA A 31 8.35 17.08 15.61
CA ALA A 31 8.08 16.22 14.47
C ALA A 31 7.66 14.87 15.02
N SER A 32 6.36 14.57 14.94
CA SER A 32 5.82 13.24 15.17
C SER A 32 6.44 12.32 14.12
N ALA A 33 7.45 11.55 14.56
CA ALA A 33 8.07 10.52 13.76
C ALA A 33 6.99 9.54 13.30
N SER A 34 6.88 9.35 11.99
CA SER A 34 6.05 8.32 11.38
C SER A 34 6.47 6.97 11.94
N ALA A 35 5.66 6.41 12.82
CA ALA A 35 5.89 5.10 13.39
C ALA A 35 5.89 4.08 12.24
N SER A 36 7.03 3.45 12.04
CA SER A 36 7.28 2.46 11.00
C SER A 36 6.39 1.23 11.22
N ALA A 37 5.88 0.62 10.14
CA ALA A 37 4.98 -0.54 10.14
C ALA A 37 5.45 -1.75 10.99
N SER A 38 6.73 -1.79 11.37
CA SER A 38 7.29 -2.75 12.33
C SER A 38 6.66 -2.69 13.74
N ALA A 39 5.96 -1.61 14.11
CA ALA A 39 5.38 -1.44 15.45
C ALA A 39 4.03 -2.15 15.65
N ALA A 40 3.25 -2.41 14.59
CA ALA A 40 1.84 -2.85 14.72
C ALA A 40 1.65 -4.27 15.27
N VAL A 41 2.73 -5.06 15.33
CA VAL A 41 2.73 -6.44 15.85
C VAL A 41 2.99 -6.47 17.36
N ALA A 42 3.65 -5.44 17.88
CA ALA A 42 4.18 -5.43 19.24
C ALA A 42 3.09 -5.22 20.30
N ASP A 43 1.92 -4.66 19.92
CA ASP A 43 0.85 -4.32 20.87
C ASP A 43 -0.25 -5.40 21.00
N GLY A 44 -0.18 -6.50 20.23
CA GLY A 44 -1.13 -7.62 20.30
C GLY A 44 -2.50 -7.38 19.64
N TRP A 45 -2.71 -6.23 19.00
CA TRP A 45 -3.94 -5.89 18.28
C TRP A 45 -3.93 -6.43 16.84
N THR A 46 -5.03 -7.06 16.45
CA THR A 46 -5.25 -7.55 15.08
C THR A 46 -6.58 -7.03 14.57
N GLY A 47 -6.64 -6.53 13.33
CA GLY A 47 -7.92 -6.15 12.74
C GLY A 47 -8.84 -7.37 12.59
N THR A 48 -10.12 -7.24 12.97
CA THR A 48 -11.14 -8.29 12.74
C THR A 48 -12.17 -7.89 11.70
N TRP A 49 -12.36 -6.59 11.48
CA TRP A 49 -13.20 -6.03 10.44
C TRP A 49 -12.61 -4.69 10.03
N SER A 50 -12.67 -4.36 8.74
CA SER A 50 -12.29 -3.06 8.21
C SER A 50 -13.14 -2.71 7.00
N VAL A 51 -13.16 -1.42 6.68
CA VAL A 51 -13.70 -0.87 5.44
C VAL A 51 -12.88 0.34 4.99
N ALA A 52 -12.65 0.43 3.68
CA ALA A 52 -11.96 1.58 3.09
C ALA A 52 -12.91 2.78 2.96
N TYR A 53 -12.40 3.99 3.16
CA TYR A 53 -13.16 5.21 2.85
C TYR A 53 -12.77 5.77 1.48
N GLU A 54 -13.76 6.17 0.70
CA GLU A 54 -13.58 6.66 -0.68
C GLU A 54 -13.96 8.14 -0.88
N THR A 55 -14.83 8.71 -0.05
CA THR A 55 -15.38 10.05 -0.27
C THR A 55 -16.02 10.62 0.99
N THR A 56 -16.59 11.82 0.88
CA THR A 56 -17.57 12.40 1.80
C THR A 56 -18.98 12.11 1.30
N GLY A 57 -19.91 11.71 2.17
CA GLY A 57 -21.26 11.39 1.71
C GLY A 57 -22.34 11.27 2.79
N GLY A 58 -21.95 11.25 4.07
CA GLY A 58 -22.90 11.14 5.18
C GLY A 58 -23.28 12.48 5.80
N THR A 59 -24.47 12.51 6.39
CA THR A 59 -24.91 13.52 7.34
C THR A 59 -25.17 12.85 8.67
N PHE A 60 -24.62 13.40 9.74
CA PHE A 60 -25.10 13.13 11.09
C PHE A 60 -26.01 14.27 11.54
N PRO A 61 -27.33 14.03 11.68
CA PRO A 61 -28.21 15.02 12.28
C PRO A 61 -27.76 15.37 13.69
N ALA A 62 -27.98 16.62 14.10
CA ALA A 62 -27.77 17.00 15.49
C ALA A 62 -28.66 16.17 16.41
N GLN A 63 -28.12 15.79 17.56
CA GLN A 63 -28.81 15.03 18.59
C GLN A 63 -29.36 13.70 18.07
N SER A 64 -28.52 12.94 17.38
CA SER A 64 -28.88 11.63 16.83
C SER A 64 -27.87 10.54 17.18
N THR A 65 -28.34 9.30 17.25
CA THR A 65 -27.53 8.10 17.44
C THR A 65 -27.43 7.35 16.13
N THR A 66 -26.21 7.07 15.69
CA THR A 66 -25.94 6.13 14.60
C THR A 66 -25.51 4.80 15.20
N ARG A 67 -26.06 3.69 14.71
CA ARG A 67 -25.67 2.32 15.06
C ARG A 67 -25.27 1.57 13.81
N GLN A 68 -24.00 1.20 13.74
CA GLN A 68 -23.42 0.46 12.63
C GLN A 68 -23.18 -1.00 13.01
N ILE A 69 -23.60 -1.92 12.14
CA ILE A 69 -23.40 -3.36 12.30
C ILE A 69 -22.20 -3.78 11.47
N VAL A 70 -21.23 -4.42 12.11
CA VAL A 70 -20.04 -4.98 11.46
C VAL A 70 -19.98 -6.49 11.69
N HIS A 71 -19.40 -7.22 10.74
CA HIS A 71 -19.25 -8.68 10.82
C HIS A 71 -17.78 -9.06 10.99
N THR A 72 -17.44 -9.65 12.13
CA THR A 72 -16.06 -9.92 12.55
C THR A 72 -15.50 -11.16 11.87
N SER A 73 -14.20 -11.16 11.57
CA SER A 73 -13.49 -12.34 11.04
C SER A 73 -12.98 -13.23 12.18
N ILE A 74 -12.26 -12.66 13.14
CA ILE A 74 -11.71 -13.36 14.31
C ILE A 74 -12.24 -12.77 15.64
N GLY A 75 -12.19 -13.58 16.68
CA GLY A 75 -12.53 -13.14 18.04
C GLY A 75 -11.35 -12.57 18.82
N GLY A 76 -11.62 -12.06 20.02
CA GLY A 76 -10.62 -11.60 20.98
C GLY A 76 -11.22 -11.18 22.31
N THR A 77 -10.36 -10.90 23.29
CA THR A 77 -10.75 -10.63 24.69
C THR A 77 -11.07 -9.17 24.97
N ALA A 78 -10.60 -8.28 24.10
CA ALA A 78 -10.88 -6.86 24.12
C ALA A 78 -10.98 -6.34 22.68
N THR A 79 -11.63 -5.20 22.51
CA THR A 79 -11.74 -4.52 21.22
C THR A 79 -11.34 -3.05 21.31
N ARG A 80 -11.00 -2.45 20.16
CA ARG A 80 -10.90 -1.00 20.00
C ARG A 80 -11.39 -0.59 18.62
N LEU A 81 -11.85 0.65 18.52
CA LEU A 81 -12.38 1.25 17.30
C LEU A 81 -11.32 2.13 16.65
N ARG A 82 -11.24 2.13 15.31
CA ARG A 82 -10.59 3.20 14.55
C ARG A 82 -11.65 4.02 13.83
N LEU A 83 -11.54 5.33 13.97
CA LEU A 83 -12.41 6.31 13.35
C LEU A 83 -11.61 7.14 12.34
N SER A 84 -12.21 7.44 11.18
CA SER A 84 -11.58 8.12 10.06
C SER A 84 -12.41 9.33 9.63
N ASN A 85 -11.79 10.50 9.66
CA ASN A 85 -12.30 11.77 9.17
C ASN A 85 -11.42 12.30 8.01
N VAL A 86 -10.75 11.36 7.31
CA VAL A 86 -9.67 11.65 6.35
C VAL A 86 -10.11 12.40 5.09
N PHE A 87 -11.40 12.34 4.72
CA PHE A 87 -11.95 13.07 3.58
C PHE A 87 -12.72 14.33 3.95
N ASN A 88 -12.96 14.55 5.24
CA ASN A 88 -13.67 15.72 5.71
C ASN A 88 -12.67 16.86 5.97
N ASP A 89 -13.02 18.07 5.55
CA ASP A 89 -12.22 19.29 5.74
C ASP A 89 -12.50 20.00 7.06
N GLU A 90 -13.49 19.55 7.83
CA GLU A 90 -13.84 20.06 9.16
C GLU A 90 -13.59 19.04 10.28
N PRO A 91 -13.22 19.48 11.50
CA PRO A 91 -13.16 18.61 12.67
C PRO A 91 -14.52 18.01 13.01
N LEU A 92 -14.55 16.72 13.32
CA LEU A 92 -15.77 15.98 13.66
C LEU A 92 -15.81 15.62 15.14
N THR A 93 -16.84 16.08 15.85
CA THR A 93 -17.05 15.73 17.27
C THR A 93 -18.17 14.71 17.43
N LEU A 94 -17.85 13.58 18.05
CA LEU A 94 -18.78 12.51 18.39
C LEU A 94 -18.61 12.14 19.87
N SER A 95 -19.65 11.57 20.46
CA SER A 95 -19.65 11.20 21.88
C SER A 95 -20.46 9.93 22.15
N ASP A 96 -20.32 9.41 23.36
CA ASP A 96 -21.09 8.30 23.91
C ASP A 96 -21.07 7.05 23.02
N PHE A 97 -19.86 6.55 22.76
CA PHE A 97 -19.66 5.37 21.94
C PHE A 97 -19.95 4.10 22.72
N HIS A 98 -20.59 3.13 22.07
CA HIS A 98 -20.93 1.83 22.64
C HIS A 98 -20.61 0.70 21.67
N VAL A 99 -20.14 -0.43 22.19
CA VAL A 99 -20.04 -1.71 21.47
C VAL A 99 -20.88 -2.76 22.17
N ALA A 100 -21.58 -3.59 21.40
CA ALA A 100 -22.36 -4.71 21.91
C ALA A 100 -22.48 -5.82 20.87
N GLN A 101 -22.73 -7.05 21.32
CA GLN A 101 -23.11 -8.13 20.41
C GLN A 101 -24.48 -7.84 19.82
N ARG A 102 -24.62 -7.94 18.50
CA ARG A 102 -25.92 -7.80 17.84
C ARG A 102 -26.78 -9.02 18.12
N ALA A 103 -28.06 -8.79 18.45
CA ALA A 103 -29.06 -9.85 18.51
C ALA A 103 -29.75 -10.05 17.16
N SER A 104 -30.39 -9.01 16.64
CA SER A 104 -31.00 -8.98 15.30
C SER A 104 -31.45 -7.56 14.94
N GLY A 105 -31.44 -7.21 13.65
CA GLY A 105 -31.79 -5.86 13.23
C GLY A 105 -30.93 -4.81 13.95
N SER A 106 -31.59 -3.80 14.54
CA SER A 106 -30.97 -2.80 15.40
C SER A 106 -30.80 -3.24 16.86
N SER A 107 -31.29 -4.42 17.24
CA SER A 107 -31.27 -4.89 18.63
C SER A 107 -29.94 -5.52 19.01
N ILE A 108 -29.54 -5.32 20.25
CA ILE A 108 -28.30 -5.84 20.85
C ILE A 108 -28.60 -6.80 22.00
N VAL A 109 -27.64 -7.64 22.36
CA VAL A 109 -27.67 -8.40 23.61
C VAL A 109 -27.28 -7.45 24.74
N ALA A 110 -28.27 -6.90 25.45
CA ALA A 110 -28.06 -5.81 26.42
C ALA A 110 -26.96 -6.04 27.46
N ALA A 111 -26.75 -7.29 27.92
CA ALA A 111 -25.70 -7.62 28.89
C ALA A 111 -24.27 -7.45 28.36
N THR A 112 -24.11 -7.43 27.03
CA THR A 112 -22.82 -7.29 26.35
C THR A 112 -22.45 -5.83 26.06
N ASP A 113 -23.36 -4.88 26.30
CA ASP A 113 -23.12 -3.46 26.04
C ASP A 113 -21.95 -2.92 26.88
N ARG A 114 -21.03 -2.23 26.23
CA ARG A 114 -19.87 -1.58 26.85
C ARG A 114 -19.68 -0.19 26.24
N SER A 115 -19.52 0.81 27.10
CA SER A 115 -19.07 2.13 26.68
C SER A 115 -17.63 2.10 26.17
N VAL A 116 -17.34 2.95 25.19
CA VAL A 116 -16.03 3.11 24.56
C VAL A 116 -15.53 4.53 24.85
N THR A 117 -14.25 4.66 25.20
CA THR A 117 -13.62 5.94 25.51
C THR A 117 -12.43 6.25 24.60
N PHE A 118 -12.01 7.50 24.56
CA PHE A 118 -10.83 7.99 23.85
C PHE A 118 -9.98 8.80 24.82
N GLY A 119 -8.82 8.29 25.23
CA GLY A 119 -8.01 8.93 26.27
C GLY A 119 -8.76 9.09 27.60
N GLY A 120 -9.63 8.12 27.92
CA GLY A 120 -10.50 8.12 29.09
C GLY A 120 -11.74 9.02 28.97
N GLN A 121 -11.96 9.69 27.83
CA GLN A 121 -13.11 10.57 27.62
C GLN A 121 -14.21 9.88 26.82
N ALA A 122 -15.47 10.17 27.14
CA ALA A 122 -16.63 9.68 26.39
C ALA A 122 -16.89 10.47 25.08
N SER A 123 -16.08 11.49 24.79
CA SER A 123 -16.20 12.35 23.61
C SER A 123 -14.84 12.46 22.92
N VAL A 124 -14.86 12.49 21.59
CA VAL A 124 -13.67 12.66 20.76
C VAL A 124 -13.94 13.67 19.66
N THR A 125 -12.98 14.56 19.42
CA THR A 125 -12.95 15.44 18.25
C THR A 125 -11.86 14.93 17.33
N ILE A 126 -12.26 14.40 16.18
CA ILE A 126 -11.36 13.90 15.14
C ILE A 126 -10.97 15.10 14.26
N PRO A 127 -9.68 15.42 14.08
CA PRO A 127 -9.26 16.51 13.22
C PRO A 127 -9.75 16.36 11.77
N ALA A 128 -9.87 17.47 11.05
CA ALA A 128 -10.01 17.46 9.60
C ALA A 128 -8.86 16.67 8.96
N GLY A 129 -9.17 15.76 8.02
CA GLY A 129 -8.17 14.88 7.42
C GLY A 129 -7.55 13.84 8.38
N GLY A 130 -8.03 13.73 9.62
CA GLY A 130 -7.43 12.94 10.68
C GLY A 130 -8.14 11.62 10.99
N GLU A 131 -7.53 10.85 11.89
CA GLU A 131 -8.09 9.61 12.45
C GLU A 131 -8.05 9.66 13.99
N ALA A 132 -8.83 8.79 14.63
CA ALA A 132 -8.78 8.55 16.08
C ALA A 132 -8.88 7.06 16.38
N VAL A 133 -8.20 6.60 17.42
CA VAL A 133 -8.29 5.22 17.92
C VAL A 133 -8.79 5.25 19.36
N SER A 134 -9.75 4.38 19.67
CA SER A 134 -10.30 4.31 21.02
C SER A 134 -9.34 3.66 22.01
N ASP A 135 -9.61 3.85 23.30
CA ASP A 135 -9.03 3.03 24.35
C ASP A 135 -9.47 1.56 24.19
N ALA A 136 -8.75 0.65 24.86
CA ALA A 136 -9.11 -0.76 24.90
C ALA A 136 -10.41 -0.99 25.69
N VAL A 137 -11.34 -1.74 25.12
CA VAL A 137 -12.62 -2.09 25.74
C VAL A 137 -12.65 -3.57 26.08
N PRO A 138 -12.83 -3.96 27.36
CA PRO A 138 -12.95 -5.37 27.76
C PRO A 138 -14.32 -5.93 27.32
N PHE A 139 -14.38 -6.29 26.05
CA PHE A 139 -15.52 -6.82 25.34
C PHE A 139 -15.07 -8.07 24.57
N GLU A 140 -15.68 -9.21 24.90
CA GLU A 140 -15.42 -10.46 24.19
C GLU A 140 -16.05 -10.40 22.80
N VAL A 141 -15.19 -10.38 21.78
CA VAL A 141 -15.60 -10.46 20.38
C VAL A 141 -15.57 -11.93 19.98
N LEU A 142 -16.67 -12.43 19.44
CA LEU A 142 -16.73 -13.77 18.86
C LEU A 142 -16.27 -13.74 17.39
N PRO A 143 -15.62 -14.80 16.87
CA PRO A 143 -15.34 -14.92 15.44
C PRO A 143 -16.65 -15.05 14.64
N GLU A 144 -16.67 -14.55 13.40
CA GLU A 144 -17.82 -14.66 12.48
C GLU A 144 -19.14 -14.20 13.10
N SER A 145 -19.09 -13.10 13.86
CA SER A 145 -20.24 -12.57 14.60
C SER A 145 -20.50 -11.11 14.28
N ASP A 146 -21.74 -10.69 14.52
CA ASP A 146 -22.14 -9.30 14.30
C ASP A 146 -21.94 -8.48 15.59
N VAL A 147 -21.22 -7.37 15.47
CA VAL A 147 -21.03 -6.36 16.52
C VAL A 147 -21.76 -5.09 16.12
N ALA A 148 -22.55 -4.54 17.05
CA ALA A 148 -23.16 -3.23 16.92
C ALA A 148 -22.25 -2.18 17.55
N VAL A 149 -21.86 -1.19 16.76
CA VAL A 149 -21.11 0.00 17.19
C VAL A 149 -22.06 1.19 17.14
N SER A 150 -22.34 1.81 18.28
CA SER A 150 -23.24 2.97 18.37
C SER A 150 -22.46 4.21 18.79
N PHE A 151 -22.83 5.37 18.25
CA PHE A 151 -22.25 6.65 18.64
C PHE A 151 -23.25 7.79 18.48
N TYR A 152 -23.12 8.80 19.33
CA TYR A 152 -23.99 9.96 19.38
C TYR A 152 -23.32 11.19 18.76
N ALA A 153 -24.06 11.84 17.85
CA ALA A 153 -23.69 13.12 17.25
C ALA A 153 -24.40 14.26 18.02
N PRO A 154 -23.69 15.00 18.90
CA PRO A 154 -24.31 16.08 19.69
C PRO A 154 -24.68 17.28 18.81
N VAL A 155 -23.90 17.53 17.76
CA VAL A 155 -24.07 18.60 16.79
C VAL A 155 -24.18 18.01 15.39
N ARG A 156 -24.77 18.78 14.47
CA ARG A 156 -24.90 18.37 13.07
C ARG A 156 -23.51 18.32 12.42
N ALA A 157 -23.25 17.27 11.66
CA ALA A 157 -22.06 17.17 10.83
C ALA A 157 -22.46 16.76 9.41
N GLU A 158 -21.92 17.47 8.41
CA GLU A 158 -22.11 17.19 7.00
C GLU A 158 -20.83 16.63 6.40
N GLY A 159 -20.93 15.97 5.25
CA GLY A 159 -19.77 15.57 4.46
C GLY A 159 -18.84 14.61 5.20
N VAL A 160 -19.37 13.78 6.10
CA VAL A 160 -18.52 12.84 6.84
C VAL A 160 -17.95 11.80 5.90
N SER A 161 -16.73 11.35 6.20
CA SER A 161 -16.06 10.27 5.46
C SER A 161 -16.97 9.04 5.41
N SER A 162 -17.19 8.52 4.21
CA SER A 162 -18.22 7.53 3.92
C SER A 162 -17.75 6.41 3.01
N HIS A 163 -18.19 5.21 3.32
CA HIS A 163 -18.12 4.04 2.46
C HIS A 163 -19.52 3.70 1.97
N GLN A 164 -19.74 3.73 0.66
CA GLN A 164 -21.07 3.76 0.05
C GLN A 164 -21.85 2.47 0.29
N PHE A 165 -21.18 1.31 0.29
CA PHE A 165 -21.84 0.01 0.26
C PHE A 165 -21.45 -0.89 1.43
N ALA A 166 -22.18 -0.79 2.54
CA ALA A 166 -22.03 -1.69 3.67
C ALA A 166 -22.49 -3.14 3.35
N PHE A 167 -23.42 -3.27 2.39
CA PHE A 167 -24.20 -4.49 2.12
C PHE A 167 -24.87 -5.09 3.36
N ALA A 168 -25.21 -4.21 4.32
CA ALA A 168 -25.88 -4.52 5.56
C ALA A 168 -26.62 -3.27 6.06
N ASP A 169 -27.73 -3.49 6.76
CA ASP A 169 -28.53 -2.42 7.35
C ASP A 169 -27.78 -1.73 8.49
N GLN A 170 -27.80 -0.40 8.45
CA GLN A 170 -27.30 0.52 9.45
C GLN A 170 -28.44 1.40 9.93
N TYR A 171 -28.38 1.90 11.16
CA TYR A 171 -29.54 2.52 11.81
C TYR A 171 -29.23 3.91 12.33
N LEU A 172 -30.20 4.79 12.18
CA LEU A 172 -30.20 6.13 12.77
C LEU A 172 -31.42 6.28 13.68
N ALA A 173 -31.23 6.88 14.85
CA ALA A 173 -32.29 7.14 15.82
C ALA A 173 -32.16 8.55 16.43
N ASN A 174 -33.28 9.09 16.92
CA ASN A 174 -33.31 10.40 17.57
C ASN A 174 -32.82 10.32 19.03
N GLY A 175 -32.12 11.36 19.46
CA GLY A 175 -31.58 11.49 20.81
C GLY A 175 -30.33 10.65 21.04
N ASN A 176 -29.80 10.75 22.26
CA ASN A 176 -28.73 9.89 22.72
C ASN A 176 -29.33 8.58 23.27
N VAL A 177 -29.31 7.53 22.43
CA VAL A 177 -29.86 6.19 22.69
C VAL A 177 -28.83 5.10 22.34
N THR A 178 -27.55 5.44 22.43
CA THR A 178 -26.38 4.61 22.07
C THR A 178 -26.39 3.25 22.78
N GLY A 179 -26.64 3.23 24.09
CA GLY A 179 -26.76 2.02 24.91
C GLY A 179 -28.14 1.33 24.91
N ALA A 180 -29.10 1.79 24.09
CA ALA A 180 -30.44 1.19 24.09
C ALA A 180 -30.42 -0.23 23.50
N ALA A 181 -31.07 -1.18 24.19
CA ALA A 181 -31.14 -2.58 23.76
C ALA A 181 -31.76 -2.76 22.36
N SER A 182 -32.66 -1.87 21.96
CA SER A 182 -33.20 -1.78 20.61
C SER A 182 -33.49 -0.31 20.28
N LEU A 183 -33.34 0.08 19.01
CA LEU A 183 -33.57 1.45 18.57
C LEU A 183 -34.99 1.64 18.06
N SER A 184 -35.60 2.77 18.41
CA SER A 184 -36.69 3.34 17.62
C SER A 184 -36.10 3.94 16.34
N VAL A 185 -35.93 3.10 15.33
CA VAL A 185 -35.24 3.45 14.08
C VAL A 185 -35.98 4.58 13.36
N MET A 186 -35.29 5.69 13.14
CA MET A 186 -35.75 6.81 12.32
C MET A 186 -35.44 6.56 10.84
N GLN A 187 -34.27 6.01 10.55
CA GLN A 187 -33.83 5.70 9.18
C GLN A 187 -32.96 4.45 9.18
N THR A 188 -33.16 3.62 8.17
CA THR A 188 -32.23 2.54 7.78
C THR A 188 -31.47 2.99 6.53
N PHE A 189 -30.17 2.73 6.50
CA PHE A 189 -29.29 3.02 5.36
C PHE A 189 -28.24 1.91 5.23
N SER A 190 -27.44 1.92 4.16
CA SER A 190 -26.55 0.81 3.80
C SER A 190 -25.12 1.28 3.51
N SER A 191 -24.60 2.22 4.29
CA SER A 191 -23.28 2.83 4.13
C SER A 191 -22.55 2.86 5.48
N TYR A 192 -21.22 2.75 5.49
CA TYR A 192 -20.43 3.04 6.68
C TYR A 192 -20.01 4.51 6.70
N PHE A 193 -19.84 5.04 7.91
CA PHE A 193 -19.50 6.43 8.16
C PHE A 193 -18.54 6.44 9.34
N ILE A 194 -17.39 7.05 9.15
CA ILE A 194 -16.31 7.25 10.10
C ILE A 194 -15.71 6.01 10.78
N LEU A 195 -16.43 4.92 11.07
CA LEU A 195 -15.86 3.69 11.61
C LEU A 195 -15.07 2.95 10.52
N SER A 196 -13.73 2.97 10.57
CA SER A 196 -12.90 2.28 9.58
C SER A 196 -12.55 0.87 10.01
N ASP A 197 -12.34 0.62 11.31
CA ASP A 197 -11.88 -0.68 11.80
C ASP A 197 -12.51 -1.04 13.13
N LEU A 198 -12.71 -2.35 13.30
CA LEU A 198 -12.83 -3.01 14.59
C LEU A 198 -11.61 -3.91 14.76
N GLU A 199 -10.84 -3.65 15.82
CA GLU A 199 -9.63 -4.39 16.14
C GLU A 199 -9.83 -5.20 17.42
N VAL A 200 -9.16 -6.34 17.53
CA VAL A 200 -9.26 -7.24 18.69
C VAL A 200 -7.89 -7.53 19.31
N LEU A 201 -7.88 -7.63 20.63
CA LEU A 201 -6.73 -8.12 21.38
C LEU A 201 -6.81 -9.66 21.44
N ASN A 202 -5.96 -10.31 20.66
CA ASN A 202 -5.92 -11.76 20.56
C ASN A 202 -4.46 -12.25 20.45
N PRO A 203 -3.85 -12.69 21.56
CA PRO A 203 -2.46 -13.17 21.56
C PRO A 203 -2.20 -14.40 20.70
N ALA A 204 -3.24 -15.17 20.34
CA ALA A 204 -3.13 -16.31 19.44
C ALA A 204 -3.20 -15.91 17.96
N ALA A 205 -3.58 -14.66 17.65
CA ALA A 205 -3.61 -14.17 16.29
C ALA A 205 -2.20 -14.11 15.71
N THR A 206 -2.09 -14.54 14.46
CA THR A 206 -0.81 -14.57 13.72
C THR A 206 -0.67 -13.38 12.76
N GLY A 207 -1.65 -12.49 12.78
CA GLY A 207 -1.75 -11.28 11.96
C GLY A 207 -3.09 -11.17 11.25
N SER A 208 -3.15 -10.29 10.25
CA SER A 208 -4.30 -10.08 9.38
C SER A 208 -3.90 -10.12 7.90
N VAL A 209 -4.86 -10.49 7.06
CA VAL A 209 -4.82 -10.34 5.61
C VAL A 209 -5.79 -9.25 5.19
N VAL A 210 -5.33 -8.37 4.31
CA VAL A 210 -6.17 -7.35 3.67
C VAL A 210 -6.59 -7.82 2.28
N ALA A 211 -7.88 -7.83 1.98
CA ALA A 211 -8.39 -7.98 0.62
C ALA A 211 -8.56 -6.58 0.00
N LEU A 212 -7.57 -6.16 -0.81
CA LEU A 212 -7.58 -4.89 -1.52
C LEU A 212 -8.19 -5.08 -2.91
N GLY A 213 -9.28 -4.37 -3.20
CA GLY A 213 -9.97 -4.53 -4.47
C GLY A 213 -10.96 -3.42 -4.80
N ALA A 214 -11.87 -3.76 -5.71
CA ALA A 214 -12.99 -2.92 -6.10
C ALA A 214 -14.33 -3.61 -5.77
N SER A 215 -15.33 -3.51 -6.65
CA SER A 215 -16.71 -3.96 -6.39
C SER A 215 -16.85 -5.46 -6.17
N ILE A 216 -16.05 -6.30 -6.83
CA ILE A 216 -16.06 -7.75 -6.63
C ILE A 216 -15.54 -8.08 -5.23
N THR A 217 -14.47 -7.41 -4.79
CA THR A 217 -13.92 -7.58 -3.44
C THR A 217 -14.82 -7.01 -2.35
N GLU A 218 -15.42 -5.84 -2.59
CA GLU A 218 -16.38 -5.20 -1.68
C GLU A 218 -17.61 -6.09 -1.44
N GLY A 219 -18.03 -6.84 -2.47
CA GLY A 219 -19.10 -7.84 -2.41
C GLY A 219 -20.33 -7.51 -3.25
N HIS A 220 -20.20 -6.66 -4.26
CA HIS A 220 -21.30 -6.24 -5.13
C HIS A 220 -22.01 -7.45 -5.76
N LEU A 221 -23.34 -7.43 -5.74
CA LEU A 221 -24.24 -8.51 -6.19
C LEU A 221 -24.11 -9.86 -5.44
N SER A 222 -23.42 -9.90 -4.30
CA SER A 222 -23.66 -10.93 -3.28
C SER A 222 -24.97 -10.65 -2.52
N SER A 223 -25.57 -11.70 -1.94
CA SER A 223 -26.84 -11.58 -1.22
C SER A 223 -26.75 -10.60 -0.04
N TYR A 224 -27.56 -9.54 -0.08
CA TYR A 224 -27.56 -8.45 0.90
C TYR A 224 -27.74 -8.96 2.35
N GLY A 225 -26.90 -8.48 3.27
CA GLY A 225 -26.98 -8.79 4.70
C GLY A 225 -26.57 -10.22 5.07
N THR A 226 -26.07 -11.02 4.14
CA THR A 226 -25.70 -12.43 4.38
C THR A 226 -24.19 -12.66 4.56
N ASN A 227 -23.36 -11.64 4.36
CA ASN A 227 -21.90 -11.71 4.45
C ASN A 227 -21.28 -12.84 3.58
N ARG A 228 -21.80 -13.03 2.36
CA ARG A 228 -21.34 -14.07 1.41
C ARG A 228 -20.30 -13.62 0.40
N ARG A 229 -19.74 -12.42 0.57
CA ARG A 229 -18.58 -11.94 -0.18
C ARG A 229 -17.33 -12.77 0.15
N TYR A 230 -16.44 -12.95 -0.83
CA TYR A 230 -15.31 -13.88 -0.69
C TYR A 230 -14.39 -13.60 0.51
N PRO A 231 -14.16 -12.34 0.98
CA PRO A 231 -13.35 -12.10 2.17
C PRO A 231 -13.99 -12.68 3.44
N ASN A 232 -15.31 -12.59 3.59
CA ASN A 232 -16.01 -13.21 4.73
C ASN A 232 -15.96 -14.75 4.65
N LEU A 233 -16.12 -15.31 3.45
CA LEU A 233 -15.98 -16.76 3.24
C LEU A 233 -14.54 -17.26 3.47
N LEU A 234 -13.53 -16.43 3.20
CA LEU A 234 -12.14 -16.71 3.55
C LEU A 234 -11.96 -16.75 5.07
N ALA A 235 -12.53 -15.78 5.81
CA ALA A 235 -12.48 -15.77 7.27
C ALA A 235 -13.05 -17.07 7.86
N ALA A 236 -14.22 -17.50 7.38
CA ALA A 236 -14.85 -18.76 7.77
C ALA A 236 -13.94 -19.97 7.53
N ARG A 237 -13.31 -20.05 6.34
CA ARG A 237 -12.37 -21.13 6.00
C ARG A 237 -11.12 -21.13 6.89
N LEU A 238 -10.61 -19.95 7.24
CA LEU A 238 -9.45 -19.82 8.14
C LEU A 238 -9.80 -20.28 9.56
N ASN A 239 -10.92 -19.82 10.12
CA ASN A 239 -11.38 -20.27 11.43
C ASN A 239 -11.64 -21.77 11.47
N ALA A 240 -12.30 -22.33 10.45
CA ALA A 240 -12.54 -23.76 10.33
C ALA A 240 -11.25 -24.59 10.23
N SER A 241 -10.17 -23.99 9.72
CA SER A 241 -8.84 -24.62 9.67
C SER A 241 -8.03 -24.49 10.97
N GLY A 242 -8.58 -23.83 12.00
CA GLY A 242 -7.89 -23.54 13.26
C GLY A 242 -6.87 -22.41 13.17
N ARG A 243 -6.92 -21.59 12.10
CA ARG A 243 -6.01 -20.45 11.90
C ARG A 243 -6.65 -19.18 12.43
N THR A 244 -5.94 -18.49 13.31
CA THR A 244 -6.37 -17.19 13.85
C THR A 244 -5.70 -16.06 13.06
N VAL A 245 -6.35 -15.67 11.96
CA VAL A 245 -5.89 -14.62 11.04
C VAL A 245 -7.07 -13.70 10.74
N GLY A 246 -6.94 -12.42 11.06
CA GLY A 246 -7.97 -11.43 10.73
C GLY A 246 -8.10 -11.26 9.21
N VAL A 247 -9.32 -11.08 8.70
CA VAL A 247 -9.57 -10.79 7.29
C VAL A 247 -10.26 -9.45 7.18
N LEU A 248 -9.61 -8.52 6.47
CA LEU A 248 -10.04 -7.13 6.32
C LEU A 248 -10.48 -6.89 4.88
N ASN A 249 -11.65 -6.30 4.67
CA ASN A 249 -12.16 -6.01 3.33
C ASN A 249 -11.97 -4.53 3.00
N GLU A 250 -11.06 -4.25 2.08
CA GLU A 250 -10.72 -2.90 1.63
C GLU A 250 -11.16 -2.70 0.17
N GLY A 251 -12.23 -3.38 -0.25
CA GLY A 251 -12.87 -3.17 -1.54
C GLY A 251 -13.60 -1.83 -1.60
N ILE A 252 -13.55 -1.16 -2.76
CA ILE A 252 -14.35 0.05 -3.05
C ILE A 252 -14.95 -0.10 -4.46
N ALA A 253 -16.27 -0.15 -4.60
CA ALA A 253 -16.90 -0.26 -5.91
C ALA A 253 -16.50 0.88 -6.86
N GLY A 254 -16.01 0.52 -8.06
CA GLY A 254 -15.52 1.47 -9.07
C GLY A 254 -14.11 2.02 -8.82
N ASN A 255 -13.40 1.56 -7.78
CA ASN A 255 -12.03 1.97 -7.52
C ASN A 255 -11.04 1.37 -8.53
N GLN A 256 -10.07 2.19 -8.94
CA GLN A 256 -9.08 1.87 -9.98
C GLN A 256 -7.69 1.69 -9.35
N LEU A 257 -6.81 0.96 -10.02
CA LEU A 257 -5.40 0.79 -9.66
C LEU A 257 -4.59 2.05 -9.95
N LEU A 258 -4.71 2.59 -11.16
CA LEU A 258 -3.84 3.67 -11.66
C LEU A 258 -4.47 5.05 -11.57
N GLY A 259 -5.80 5.11 -11.57
CA GLY A 259 -6.56 6.34 -11.69
C GLY A 259 -7.41 6.68 -10.48
N VAL A 260 -7.90 7.92 -10.48
CA VAL A 260 -8.98 8.32 -9.59
C VAL A 260 -10.28 7.78 -10.19
N GLY A 261 -10.77 6.68 -9.63
CA GLY A 261 -12.10 6.13 -9.89
C GLY A 261 -13.08 6.61 -8.83
N THR A 262 -13.78 5.67 -8.20
CA THR A 262 -14.41 5.95 -6.90
C THR A 262 -13.32 6.03 -5.82
N GLY A 263 -13.09 7.24 -5.31
CA GLY A 263 -12.04 7.52 -4.32
C GLY A 263 -10.60 7.47 -4.87
N PRO A 264 -9.60 7.63 -3.98
CA PRO A 264 -8.18 7.54 -4.34
C PRO A 264 -7.83 6.18 -4.95
N SER A 265 -6.86 6.15 -5.87
CA SER A 265 -6.46 4.90 -6.53
C SER A 265 -5.93 3.87 -5.53
N ALA A 266 -5.89 2.59 -5.91
CA ALA A 266 -5.27 1.55 -5.09
C ALA A 266 -3.80 1.86 -4.79
N LEU A 267 -3.08 2.50 -5.72
CA LEU A 267 -1.71 2.98 -5.51
C LEU A 267 -1.62 4.05 -4.43
N ASP A 268 -2.57 5.00 -4.41
CA ASP A 268 -2.55 6.13 -3.48
C ASP A 268 -3.02 5.76 -2.07
N ARG A 269 -3.94 4.80 -1.97
CA ARG A 269 -4.52 4.37 -0.68
C ARG A 269 -3.81 3.17 -0.05
N PHE A 270 -2.82 2.57 -0.72
CA PHE A 270 -2.18 1.33 -0.25
C PHE A 270 -1.59 1.46 1.16
N GLU A 271 -0.86 2.55 1.43
CA GLU A 271 -0.27 2.81 2.74
C GLU A 271 -1.36 2.90 3.82
N ARG A 272 -2.44 3.63 3.55
CA ARG A 272 -3.54 3.83 4.50
C ARG A 272 -4.33 2.54 4.71
N ASP A 273 -4.83 1.94 3.64
CA ASP A 273 -5.84 0.87 3.67
C ASP A 273 -5.21 -0.52 3.79
N VAL A 274 -3.90 -0.67 3.55
CA VAL A 274 -3.21 -1.96 3.72
C VAL A 274 -2.17 -1.87 4.83
N LEU A 275 -1.14 -1.05 4.64
CA LEU A 275 0.03 -1.05 5.54
C LEU A 275 -0.27 -0.46 6.92
N GLY A 276 -1.26 0.44 7.00
CA GLY A 276 -1.75 1.04 8.23
C GLY A 276 -2.67 0.14 9.06
N ARG A 277 -3.04 -1.04 8.56
CA ARG A 277 -4.00 -1.93 9.24
C ARG A 277 -3.31 -2.77 10.30
N SER A 278 -3.99 -2.93 11.44
CA SER A 278 -3.42 -3.62 12.60
C SER A 278 -3.16 -5.10 12.33
N GLY A 279 -1.93 -5.51 12.60
CA GLY A 279 -1.46 -6.88 12.44
C GLY A 279 -1.24 -7.34 10.99
N VAL A 280 -1.25 -6.44 10.00
CA VAL A 280 -1.16 -6.85 8.58
C VAL A 280 0.11 -7.67 8.30
N ARG A 281 -0.09 -8.80 7.61
CA ARG A 281 0.97 -9.72 7.17
C ARG A 281 0.91 -10.04 5.70
N SER A 282 -0.28 -9.95 5.12
CA SER A 282 -0.44 -10.17 3.70
C SER A 282 -1.56 -9.32 3.12
N VAL A 283 -1.51 -9.15 1.81
CA VAL A 283 -2.57 -8.52 1.03
C VAL A 283 -2.93 -9.41 -0.14
N ILE A 284 -4.21 -9.54 -0.44
CA ILE A 284 -4.74 -10.08 -1.68
C ILE A 284 -5.17 -8.89 -2.53
N PHE A 285 -4.54 -8.69 -3.68
CA PHE A 285 -4.90 -7.63 -4.63
C PHE A 285 -5.64 -8.19 -5.83
N ALA A 286 -6.85 -7.70 -6.08
CA ALA A 286 -7.77 -8.30 -7.05
C ALA A 286 -8.23 -7.36 -8.17
N ASP A 287 -9.45 -6.81 -8.05
CA ASP A 287 -10.29 -6.42 -9.19
C ASP A 287 -10.21 -4.94 -9.57
N ASN A 288 -9.39 -4.12 -8.89
CA ASN A 288 -9.18 -2.73 -9.30
C ASN A 288 -8.82 -2.55 -10.78
N PRO A 289 -7.89 -3.34 -11.37
CA PRO A 289 -7.51 -3.22 -12.77
C PRO A 289 -8.68 -3.42 -13.76
N ILE A 290 -9.75 -4.12 -13.38
CA ILE A 290 -10.93 -4.26 -14.23
C ILE A 290 -11.63 -2.91 -14.42
N ASN A 291 -11.69 -2.07 -13.38
CA ASN A 291 -12.24 -0.72 -13.48
C ASN A 291 -11.34 0.20 -14.30
N ASP A 292 -10.01 0.03 -14.25
CA ASP A 292 -9.10 0.75 -15.13
C ASP A 292 -9.38 0.41 -16.60
N LEU A 293 -9.53 -0.88 -16.93
CA LEU A 293 -9.88 -1.35 -18.27
C LEU A 293 -11.26 -0.86 -18.70
N ALA A 294 -12.23 -0.84 -17.78
CA ALA A 294 -13.59 -0.37 -18.04
C ALA A 294 -13.67 1.16 -18.22
N SER A 295 -12.67 1.91 -17.72
CA SER A 295 -12.63 3.36 -17.79
C SER A 295 -12.42 3.90 -19.21
N GLY A 296 -12.60 5.22 -19.39
CA GLY A 296 -12.26 5.90 -20.65
C GLY A 296 -10.76 6.03 -20.91
N ARG A 297 -9.88 5.69 -19.94
CA ARG A 297 -8.42 5.75 -20.13
C ARG A 297 -7.87 4.55 -20.90
N GLU A 298 -8.52 3.39 -20.76
CA GLU A 298 -8.13 2.11 -21.37
C GLU A 298 -6.61 1.84 -21.32
N PRO A 299 -6.00 1.72 -20.12
CA PRO A 299 -4.59 1.45 -20.04
C PRO A 299 -4.23 0.09 -20.67
N THR A 300 -3.03 0.03 -21.21
CA THR A 300 -2.43 -1.21 -21.72
C THR A 300 -2.16 -2.22 -20.58
N GLY A 301 -2.03 -3.50 -20.92
CA GLY A 301 -1.64 -4.53 -19.94
C GLY A 301 -0.31 -4.21 -19.25
N THR A 302 0.66 -3.63 -19.97
CA THR A 302 1.94 -3.19 -19.41
C THR A 302 1.75 -2.13 -18.32
N GLN A 303 0.90 -1.12 -18.53
CA GLN A 303 0.65 -0.09 -17.51
C GLN A 303 0.01 -0.66 -16.24
N LEU A 304 -0.90 -1.62 -16.37
CA LEU A 304 -1.48 -2.33 -15.22
C LEU A 304 -0.43 -3.17 -14.48
N ILE A 305 0.45 -3.86 -15.22
CA ILE A 305 1.56 -4.64 -14.67
C ILE A 305 2.53 -3.73 -13.90
N ASP A 306 2.83 -2.54 -14.42
CA ASP A 306 3.72 -1.60 -13.75
C ASP A 306 3.10 -1.03 -12.47
N GLY A 307 1.78 -0.80 -12.44
CA GLY A 307 1.05 -0.47 -11.22
C GLY A 307 1.07 -1.60 -10.18
N LEU A 308 0.84 -2.85 -10.62
CA LEU A 308 0.93 -4.03 -9.76
C LEU A 308 2.32 -4.16 -9.11
N LYS A 309 3.39 -4.00 -9.89
CA LYS A 309 4.78 -4.05 -9.40
C LYS A 309 5.07 -2.98 -8.34
N GLN A 310 4.47 -1.80 -8.46
CA GLN A 310 4.58 -0.75 -7.43
C GLN A 310 3.94 -1.18 -6.12
N LEU A 311 2.75 -1.78 -6.15
CA LEU A 311 2.09 -2.31 -4.95
C LEU A 311 2.89 -3.44 -4.29
N ILE A 312 3.42 -4.37 -5.10
CA ILE A 312 4.31 -5.44 -4.62
C ILE A 312 5.52 -4.84 -3.91
N THR A 313 6.17 -3.85 -4.53
CA THR A 313 7.33 -3.15 -3.96
C THR A 313 6.99 -2.52 -2.60
N LYS A 314 5.86 -1.79 -2.51
CA LYS A 314 5.39 -1.18 -1.26
C LYS A 314 5.14 -2.22 -0.16
N ALA A 315 4.53 -3.36 -0.51
CA ALA A 315 4.26 -4.44 0.44
C ALA A 315 5.54 -5.10 0.95
N HIS A 316 6.45 -5.46 0.06
CA HIS A 316 7.73 -6.07 0.42
C HIS A 316 8.61 -5.13 1.25
N ALA A 317 8.59 -3.83 0.95
CA ALA A 317 9.25 -2.82 1.78
C ALA A 317 8.72 -2.79 3.22
N ALA A 318 7.46 -3.17 3.44
CA ALA A 318 6.81 -3.26 4.75
C ALA A 318 6.80 -4.69 5.34
N ASP A 319 7.50 -5.65 4.72
CA ASP A 319 7.51 -7.07 5.11
C ASP A 319 6.10 -7.70 5.09
N VAL A 320 5.24 -7.24 4.18
CA VAL A 320 3.89 -7.76 3.89
C VAL A 320 3.93 -8.62 2.64
N ALA A 321 3.42 -9.85 2.71
CA ALA A 321 3.33 -10.73 1.55
C ALA A 321 2.23 -10.27 0.58
N PHE A 322 2.52 -10.30 -0.72
CA PHE A 322 1.62 -9.81 -1.76
C PHE A 322 1.08 -10.97 -2.60
N TYR A 323 -0.20 -11.27 -2.44
CA TYR A 323 -0.91 -12.30 -3.19
C TYR A 323 -1.68 -11.67 -4.34
N CYS A 324 -1.31 -12.02 -5.56
CA CYS A 324 -1.91 -11.48 -6.76
C CYS A 324 -3.10 -12.33 -7.18
N ALA A 325 -4.28 -11.73 -7.30
CA ALA A 325 -5.40 -12.37 -7.95
C ALA A 325 -5.39 -12.09 -9.46
N THR A 326 -5.68 -13.11 -10.26
CA THR A 326 -5.99 -12.93 -11.68
C THR A 326 -7.33 -12.21 -11.83
N LEU A 327 -7.46 -11.34 -12.83
CA LEU A 327 -8.70 -10.64 -13.15
C LEU A 327 -9.74 -11.61 -13.70
N THR A 328 -10.96 -11.56 -13.18
CA THR A 328 -12.10 -12.35 -13.68
C THR A 328 -12.44 -11.98 -15.13
N PRO A 329 -13.08 -12.88 -15.91
CA PRO A 329 -13.62 -12.54 -17.22
C PRO A 329 -14.69 -11.44 -17.11
N PHE A 330 -14.98 -10.74 -18.21
CA PHE A 330 -16.10 -9.79 -18.25
C PHE A 330 -16.68 -9.60 -19.67
N GLU A 331 -16.45 -10.53 -20.60
CA GLU A 331 -17.10 -10.49 -21.92
C GLU A 331 -18.62 -10.61 -21.76
N GLY A 332 -19.33 -9.65 -22.36
CA GLY A 332 -20.79 -9.49 -22.23
C GLY A 332 -21.16 -8.19 -21.51
N HIS A 333 -20.28 -7.67 -20.65
CA HIS A 333 -20.48 -6.38 -20.01
C HIS A 333 -20.31 -5.24 -21.03
N TRP A 334 -21.06 -4.15 -20.90
CA TRP A 334 -21.09 -3.05 -21.88
C TRP A 334 -19.72 -2.38 -22.09
N ALA A 335 -18.86 -2.42 -21.07
CA ALA A 335 -17.51 -1.88 -21.11
C ALA A 335 -16.48 -2.87 -21.66
N TRP A 336 -16.87 -4.06 -22.14
CA TRP A 336 -15.94 -5.01 -22.71
C TRP A 336 -15.59 -4.68 -24.16
N SER A 337 -14.35 -4.96 -24.55
CA SER A 337 -13.90 -4.92 -25.94
C SER A 337 -12.74 -5.91 -26.16
N PRO A 338 -12.45 -6.30 -27.42
CA PRO A 338 -11.30 -7.16 -27.72
C PRO A 338 -9.94 -6.57 -27.29
N SER A 339 -9.79 -5.25 -27.32
CA SER A 339 -8.56 -4.57 -26.85
C SER A 339 -8.41 -4.67 -25.34
N ARG A 340 -9.49 -4.44 -24.58
CA ARG A 340 -9.51 -4.56 -23.12
C ARG A 340 -9.30 -6.01 -22.68
N GLU A 341 -9.85 -6.98 -23.40
CA GLU A 341 -9.59 -8.41 -23.16
C GLU A 341 -8.12 -8.77 -23.41
N THR A 342 -7.50 -8.20 -24.44
CA THR A 342 -6.06 -8.39 -24.70
C THR A 342 -5.22 -7.89 -23.52
N ALA A 343 -5.53 -6.71 -22.97
CA ALA A 343 -4.85 -6.17 -21.80
C ALA A 343 -5.10 -7.00 -20.53
N ARG A 344 -6.35 -7.46 -20.29
CA ARG A 344 -6.69 -8.39 -19.21
C ARG A 344 -5.88 -9.68 -19.31
N GLY A 345 -5.80 -10.27 -20.51
CA GLY A 345 -5.02 -11.48 -20.78
C GLY A 345 -3.53 -11.29 -20.52
N GLN A 346 -2.96 -10.15 -20.92
CA GLN A 346 -1.56 -9.79 -20.63
C GLN A 346 -1.30 -9.70 -19.12
N TYR A 347 -2.18 -9.02 -18.37
CA TYR A 347 -2.07 -8.94 -16.92
C TYR A 347 -2.14 -10.32 -16.27
N ASN A 348 -3.13 -11.14 -16.63
CA ASN A 348 -3.30 -12.48 -16.08
C ASN A 348 -2.12 -13.41 -16.42
N ALA A 349 -1.57 -13.32 -17.62
CA ALA A 349 -0.38 -14.06 -18.02
C ALA A 349 0.84 -13.63 -17.20
N PHE A 350 1.01 -12.32 -16.94
CA PHE A 350 2.06 -11.81 -16.06
C PHE A 350 1.90 -12.33 -14.63
N VAL A 351 0.72 -12.21 -14.03
CA VAL A 351 0.44 -12.67 -12.65
C VAL A 351 0.81 -14.14 -12.45
N ARG A 352 0.47 -15.01 -13.42
CA ARG A 352 0.80 -16.44 -13.38
C ARG A 352 2.28 -16.74 -13.62
N GLY A 353 3.05 -15.80 -14.14
CA GLY A 353 4.47 -15.98 -14.43
C GLY A 353 5.33 -16.04 -13.18
N SER A 354 6.37 -16.88 -13.18
CA SER A 354 7.33 -17.01 -12.06
C SER A 354 8.18 -15.74 -11.82
N GLY A 355 8.18 -14.80 -12.75
CA GLY A 355 8.83 -13.49 -12.62
C GLY A 355 7.89 -12.35 -12.22
N SER A 356 6.67 -12.65 -11.77
CA SER A 356 5.66 -11.63 -11.45
C SER A 356 6.00 -10.79 -10.22
N GLY A 357 6.79 -11.35 -9.29
CA GLY A 357 7.04 -10.76 -7.97
C GLY A 357 5.93 -11.04 -6.96
N CYS A 358 4.87 -11.76 -7.34
CA CYS A 358 3.81 -12.20 -6.43
C CYS A 358 4.30 -13.33 -5.52
N ASP A 359 3.99 -13.25 -4.22
CA ASP A 359 4.35 -14.30 -3.26
C ASP A 359 3.43 -15.53 -3.36
N ALA A 360 2.22 -15.31 -3.86
CA ALA A 360 1.29 -16.36 -4.27
C ALA A 360 0.34 -15.83 -5.34
N VAL A 361 -0.24 -16.76 -6.10
CA VAL A 361 -1.29 -16.45 -7.09
C VAL A 361 -2.62 -17.01 -6.61
N VAL A 362 -3.65 -16.19 -6.69
CA VAL A 362 -5.05 -16.56 -6.43
C VAL A 362 -5.79 -16.54 -7.77
N ASP A 363 -6.02 -17.71 -8.36
CA ASP A 363 -6.55 -17.80 -9.74
C ASP A 363 -8.09 -17.67 -9.78
N PHE A 364 -8.60 -16.46 -9.61
CA PHE A 364 -10.03 -16.16 -9.75
C PHE A 364 -10.55 -16.32 -11.18
N ASP A 365 -9.71 -16.11 -12.19
CA ASP A 365 -10.09 -16.25 -13.60
C ASP A 365 -10.50 -17.70 -13.89
N THR A 366 -9.66 -18.67 -13.56
CA THR A 366 -9.99 -20.11 -13.69
C THR A 366 -11.18 -20.53 -12.83
N ALA A 367 -11.36 -19.91 -11.66
CA ALA A 367 -12.49 -20.23 -10.78
C ALA A 367 -13.86 -19.82 -11.36
N THR A 368 -13.86 -18.79 -12.20
CA THR A 368 -15.09 -18.06 -12.59
C THR A 368 -15.41 -18.13 -14.08
N HIS A 369 -14.45 -18.42 -14.96
CA HIS A 369 -14.71 -18.45 -16.38
C HIS A 369 -15.46 -19.69 -16.85
N ASP A 370 -16.17 -19.56 -17.97
CA ASP A 370 -16.69 -20.70 -18.73
C ASP A 370 -15.50 -21.45 -19.37
N PRO A 371 -15.28 -22.74 -19.06
CA PRO A 371 -14.18 -23.51 -19.65
C PRO A 371 -14.22 -23.61 -21.18
N ALA A 372 -15.40 -23.44 -21.80
CA ALA A 372 -15.58 -23.42 -23.25
C ALA A 372 -15.47 -22.00 -23.85
N ALA A 373 -15.56 -20.95 -23.02
CA ALA A 373 -15.42 -19.56 -23.41
C ALA A 373 -14.72 -18.73 -22.31
N PRO A 374 -13.38 -18.84 -22.14
CA PRO A 374 -12.67 -18.32 -20.97
C PRO A 374 -12.71 -16.79 -20.76
N THR A 375 -13.22 -16.05 -21.73
CA THR A 375 -13.45 -14.59 -21.67
C THR A 375 -14.78 -14.23 -21.02
N LYS A 376 -15.67 -15.21 -20.80
CA LYS A 376 -17.00 -15.07 -20.19
C LYS A 376 -17.05 -15.71 -18.81
N PHE A 377 -17.89 -15.18 -17.93
CA PHE A 377 -18.26 -15.88 -16.70
C PHE A 377 -19.01 -17.18 -17.01
N ARG A 378 -18.83 -18.17 -16.14
CA ARG A 378 -19.65 -19.38 -16.11
C ARG A 378 -21.08 -19.00 -15.72
N ALA A 379 -22.07 -19.56 -16.41
CA ALA A 379 -23.47 -19.12 -16.30
C ALA A 379 -24.10 -19.28 -14.90
N ASP A 380 -23.64 -20.23 -14.08
CA ASP A 380 -24.09 -20.43 -12.68
C ASP A 380 -23.47 -19.44 -11.69
N ILE A 381 -22.39 -18.76 -12.08
CA ILE A 381 -21.67 -17.79 -11.26
C ILE A 381 -22.00 -16.34 -11.66
N ASP A 382 -22.31 -16.10 -12.94
CA ASP A 382 -22.68 -14.78 -13.43
C ASP A 382 -23.95 -14.26 -12.71
N SER A 383 -23.87 -13.04 -12.17
CA SER A 383 -25.03 -12.37 -11.58
C SER A 383 -26.04 -11.87 -12.63
N GLY A 384 -25.65 -11.91 -13.91
CA GLY A 384 -26.42 -11.46 -15.07
C GLY A 384 -25.94 -10.14 -15.66
N ASP A 385 -25.00 -9.47 -15.01
CA ASP A 385 -24.38 -8.24 -15.53
C ASP A 385 -23.05 -8.49 -16.27
N HIS A 386 -22.60 -9.75 -16.30
CA HIS A 386 -21.37 -10.20 -16.96
C HIS A 386 -20.09 -9.57 -16.37
N LEU A 387 -20.12 -9.07 -15.13
CA LEU A 387 -18.98 -8.46 -14.44
C LEU A 387 -18.84 -8.96 -13.00
N HIS A 388 -19.93 -9.07 -12.26
CA HIS A 388 -19.90 -9.44 -10.85
C HIS A 388 -20.38 -10.89 -10.64
N PRO A 389 -19.67 -11.65 -9.80
CA PRO A 389 -20.10 -12.98 -9.39
C PRO A 389 -21.27 -12.90 -8.39
N ASN A 390 -22.20 -13.84 -8.50
CA ASN A 390 -23.21 -14.10 -7.47
C ASN A 390 -22.60 -14.86 -6.26
N ASP A 391 -23.43 -15.27 -5.29
CA ASP A 391 -22.99 -16.03 -4.10
C ASP A 391 -22.19 -17.31 -4.42
N VAL A 392 -22.54 -18.04 -5.47
CA VAL A 392 -21.81 -19.25 -5.91
C VAL A 392 -20.42 -18.86 -6.40
N GLY A 393 -20.33 -17.75 -7.13
CA GLY A 393 -19.07 -17.18 -7.59
C GLY A 393 -18.16 -16.72 -6.47
N MET A 394 -18.72 -15.97 -5.51
CA MET A 394 -17.97 -15.54 -4.32
C MET A 394 -17.42 -16.74 -3.54
N GLN A 395 -18.17 -17.84 -3.44
CA GLN A 395 -17.69 -19.09 -2.84
C GLN A 395 -16.60 -19.76 -3.68
N ALA A 396 -16.76 -19.82 -4.99
CA ALA A 396 -15.74 -20.39 -5.89
C ALA A 396 -14.42 -19.63 -5.79
N MET A 397 -14.48 -18.29 -5.76
CA MET A 397 -13.33 -17.43 -5.52
C MET A 397 -12.71 -17.69 -4.14
N ALA A 398 -13.51 -17.70 -3.07
CA ALA A 398 -12.98 -17.98 -1.74
C ALA A 398 -12.24 -19.33 -1.69
N ASN A 399 -12.76 -20.35 -2.37
CA ASN A 399 -12.18 -21.69 -2.41
C ASN A 399 -10.80 -21.75 -3.08
N THR A 400 -10.46 -20.83 -3.97
CA THR A 400 -9.14 -20.83 -4.63
C THR A 400 -8.02 -20.39 -3.73
N ILE A 401 -8.33 -19.65 -2.66
CA ILE A 401 -7.34 -19.11 -1.72
C ILE A 401 -6.93 -20.24 -0.77
N PRO A 402 -5.69 -20.76 -0.82
CA PRO A 402 -5.27 -21.82 0.10
C PRO A 402 -5.10 -21.26 1.51
N VAL A 403 -5.74 -21.88 2.50
CA VAL A 403 -5.59 -21.46 3.91
C VAL A 403 -4.15 -21.60 4.41
N THR A 404 -3.31 -22.41 3.75
CA THR A 404 -1.88 -22.58 4.05
C THR A 404 -1.03 -21.35 3.73
N LEU A 405 -1.56 -20.37 2.99
CA LEU A 405 -0.88 -19.09 2.79
C LEU A 405 -0.83 -18.24 4.07
N PHE A 406 -1.65 -18.56 5.07
CA PHE A 406 -1.80 -17.72 6.27
C PHE A 406 -1.41 -18.45 7.54
N GLY A 407 -1.04 -17.71 8.58
CA GLY A 407 -0.69 -18.25 9.88
C GLY A 407 0.81 -18.36 10.15
N ALA A 408 1.16 -19.04 11.23
CA ALA A 408 2.56 -19.39 11.52
C ALA A 408 3.12 -20.24 10.36
N GLY A 409 4.25 -19.79 9.79
CA GLY A 409 4.84 -20.39 8.58
C GLY A 409 4.21 -19.92 7.26
N ALA A 410 3.37 -18.88 7.27
CA ALA A 410 2.97 -18.17 6.05
C ALA A 410 4.22 -17.77 5.24
N PRO A 411 4.15 -17.81 3.90
CA PRO A 411 5.26 -17.35 3.06
C PRO A 411 5.61 -15.91 3.43
N VAL A 412 6.85 -15.71 3.88
CA VAL A 412 7.47 -14.38 3.92
C VAL A 412 7.79 -14.00 2.47
N PRO A 413 7.75 -12.71 2.08
CA PRO A 413 8.14 -12.30 0.73
C PRO A 413 9.35 -13.07 0.21
N ALA A 414 9.20 -13.75 -0.91
CA ALA A 414 10.28 -14.55 -1.46
C ALA A 414 11.36 -13.60 -1.99
N PRO A 415 12.64 -13.74 -1.59
CA PRO A 415 13.68 -12.87 -2.11
C PRO A 415 13.86 -13.11 -3.62
N ILE A 416 13.87 -12.03 -4.39
CA ILE A 416 14.08 -12.07 -5.84
C ILE A 416 15.55 -11.83 -6.18
N THR A 417 15.99 -12.22 -7.37
CA THR A 417 17.33 -11.80 -7.83
C THR A 417 17.36 -10.28 -8.05
N LEU A 418 18.54 -9.66 -7.92
CA LEU A 418 18.67 -8.22 -8.17
C LEU A 418 18.20 -7.84 -9.59
N ALA A 419 18.52 -8.66 -10.59
CA ALA A 419 18.11 -8.40 -11.97
C ALA A 419 16.57 -8.40 -12.15
N GLN A 420 15.84 -9.26 -11.42
CA GLN A 420 14.37 -9.25 -11.43
C GLN A 420 13.79 -7.97 -10.79
N SER A 421 14.56 -7.30 -9.94
CA SER A 421 14.16 -6.04 -9.30
C SER A 421 14.50 -4.80 -10.12
N PHE A 422 15.15 -4.93 -11.29
CA PHE A 422 15.49 -3.77 -12.12
C PHE A 422 14.22 -3.09 -12.65
N ASN A 423 14.11 -1.80 -12.37
CA ASN A 423 12.93 -0.98 -12.68
C ASN A 423 13.29 0.36 -13.32
N ASN A 424 14.55 0.55 -13.69
CA ASN A 424 15.05 1.74 -14.34
C ASN A 424 16.14 1.38 -15.37
N THR A 425 16.27 2.19 -16.42
CA THR A 425 17.30 2.03 -17.47
C THR A 425 18.30 3.16 -17.32
N ALA A 426 19.43 2.89 -16.67
CA ALA A 426 20.43 3.90 -16.34
C ALA A 426 21.50 4.08 -17.43
N VAL A 427 21.77 3.06 -18.23
CA VAL A 427 22.88 3.06 -19.19
C VAL A 427 22.34 2.98 -20.62
N SER A 428 22.82 3.87 -21.50
CA SER A 428 22.56 3.80 -22.94
C SER A 428 23.85 3.64 -23.74
N ALA A 429 23.76 2.99 -24.90
CA ALA A 429 24.81 3.04 -25.91
C ALA A 429 24.85 4.42 -26.57
N ASP A 430 26.04 4.90 -26.90
CA ASP A 430 26.24 6.20 -27.55
C ASP A 430 25.49 6.34 -28.88
N ALA A 431 25.32 5.23 -29.60
CA ALA A 431 24.61 5.19 -30.88
C ALA A 431 23.08 5.24 -30.73
N ASN A 432 22.54 4.98 -29.52
CA ASN A 432 21.10 4.97 -29.26
C ASN A 432 20.80 5.34 -27.80
N THR A 433 20.69 6.64 -27.52
CA THR A 433 20.56 7.14 -26.15
C THR A 433 19.12 7.17 -25.64
N ASN A 434 18.15 7.13 -26.54
CA ASN A 434 16.71 7.29 -26.23
C ASN A 434 16.15 6.30 -25.19
N PRO A 435 16.55 5.02 -25.16
CA PRO A 435 15.96 4.06 -24.23
C PRO A 435 16.28 4.29 -22.74
N ALA A 436 17.32 5.07 -22.41
CA ALA A 436 17.75 5.26 -21.03
C ALA A 436 17.32 6.63 -20.48
N ASN A 437 16.96 6.64 -19.21
CA ASN A 437 16.60 7.84 -18.45
C ASN A 437 16.92 7.58 -16.97
N PHE A 438 18.21 7.64 -16.63
CA PHE A 438 18.74 7.34 -15.31
C PHE A 438 18.10 8.20 -14.22
N ASP A 439 18.01 9.50 -14.44
CA ASP A 439 17.60 10.49 -13.43
C ASP A 439 16.13 10.92 -13.57
N GLY A 440 15.44 10.51 -14.64
CA GLY A 440 14.09 11.01 -14.94
C GLY A 440 14.08 12.32 -15.75
N GLY A 441 15.24 12.98 -15.91
CA GLY A 441 15.43 14.22 -16.69
C GLY A 441 15.93 14.00 -18.12
N GLY A 442 16.04 12.76 -18.58
CA GLY A 442 16.53 12.36 -19.90
C GLY A 442 18.04 12.14 -19.96
N ALA A 443 18.72 12.07 -18.81
CA ALA A 443 20.15 11.81 -18.72
C ALA A 443 20.42 10.31 -18.48
N SER A 444 21.58 9.81 -18.94
CA SER A 444 22.02 8.44 -18.68
C SER A 444 23.54 8.33 -18.67
N PHE A 445 24.06 7.24 -18.13
CA PHE A 445 25.46 6.86 -18.32
C PHE A 445 25.68 6.38 -19.77
N SER A 446 26.86 6.67 -20.32
CA SER A 446 27.32 6.06 -21.58
C SER A 446 27.90 4.66 -21.30
N ALA A 447 27.43 3.66 -22.05
CA ALA A 447 27.94 2.29 -21.96
C ALA A 447 29.43 2.21 -22.34
N GLU A 448 29.83 2.92 -23.40
CA GLU A 448 31.20 2.97 -23.91
C GLU A 448 32.14 3.70 -22.94
N ALA A 449 31.69 4.81 -22.37
CA ALA A 449 32.45 5.55 -21.37
C ALA A 449 32.61 4.75 -20.07
N LEU A 450 31.55 4.08 -19.60
CA LEU A 450 31.60 3.20 -18.42
C LEU A 450 32.50 2.00 -18.64
N ALA A 451 32.45 1.36 -19.82
CA ALA A 451 33.33 0.25 -20.15
C ALA A 451 34.80 0.67 -20.10
N SER A 452 35.12 1.85 -20.63
CA SER A 452 36.46 2.46 -20.53
C SER A 452 36.84 2.82 -19.10
N GLY A 453 35.85 3.15 -18.27
CA GLY A 453 35.95 3.41 -16.83
C GLY A 453 35.98 2.16 -15.95
N GLY A 454 36.00 0.95 -16.52
CA GLY A 454 36.11 -0.33 -15.79
C GLY A 454 34.79 -1.05 -15.51
N ALA A 455 33.65 -0.56 -15.99
CA ALA A 455 32.32 -1.14 -15.81
C ALA A 455 31.67 -1.50 -17.16
N ALA A 456 32.19 -2.53 -17.81
CA ALA A 456 31.61 -3.06 -19.06
C ALA A 456 30.39 -3.94 -18.77
N ALA A 457 29.40 -3.94 -19.68
CA ALA A 457 28.21 -4.80 -19.61
C ALA A 457 28.57 -6.27 -19.36
N GLY A 458 27.99 -6.88 -18.32
CA GLY A 458 28.27 -8.27 -17.91
C GLY A 458 29.68 -8.51 -17.33
N GLY A 459 30.49 -7.45 -17.18
CA GLY A 459 31.83 -7.50 -16.61
C GLY A 459 31.84 -7.67 -15.09
N THR A 460 33.02 -7.66 -14.50
CA THR A 460 33.20 -7.67 -13.04
C THR A 460 33.84 -6.38 -12.57
N VAL A 461 33.25 -5.80 -11.54
CA VAL A 461 33.70 -4.58 -10.87
C VAL A 461 34.10 -4.95 -9.44
N THR A 462 35.11 -4.29 -8.87
CA THR A 462 35.61 -4.61 -7.51
C THR A 462 35.40 -3.44 -6.56
N VAL A 463 34.86 -3.69 -5.37
CA VAL A 463 34.67 -2.70 -4.29
C VAL A 463 35.33 -3.24 -3.03
N ASP A 464 36.38 -2.57 -2.56
CA ASP A 464 37.16 -2.96 -1.37
C ASP A 464 37.46 -4.48 -1.28
N GLY A 465 37.81 -5.08 -2.41
CA GLY A 465 38.13 -6.51 -2.55
C GLY A 465 36.94 -7.44 -2.89
N VAL A 466 35.70 -6.96 -2.81
CA VAL A 466 34.50 -7.72 -3.21
C VAL A 466 34.25 -7.59 -4.71
N ARG A 467 34.18 -8.72 -5.42
CA ARG A 467 33.89 -8.78 -6.85
C ARG A 467 32.38 -8.82 -7.10
N LEU A 468 31.88 -7.87 -7.86
CA LEU A 468 30.46 -7.68 -8.16
C LEU A 468 30.24 -7.71 -9.68
N ALA A 469 29.17 -8.38 -10.12
CA ALA A 469 28.82 -8.45 -11.53
C ALA A 469 28.13 -7.15 -11.96
N TRP A 470 28.67 -6.48 -12.98
CA TRP A 470 28.00 -5.34 -13.60
C TRP A 470 26.82 -5.84 -14.46
N PRO A 471 25.67 -5.15 -14.49
CA PRO A 471 24.49 -5.58 -15.24
C PRO A 471 24.81 -5.92 -16.71
N ALA A 472 24.36 -7.09 -17.16
CA ALA A 472 24.48 -7.49 -18.56
C ALA A 472 23.52 -6.72 -19.49
N SER A 473 22.44 -6.15 -18.94
CA SER A 473 21.48 -5.31 -19.66
C SER A 473 21.97 -3.88 -19.89
N ALA A 474 23.07 -3.45 -19.25
CA ALA A 474 23.59 -2.09 -19.38
C ALA A 474 23.85 -1.72 -20.86
N GLY A 475 23.21 -0.65 -21.33
CA GLY A 475 23.34 -0.17 -22.71
C GLY A 475 22.46 -0.87 -23.74
N THR A 476 21.67 -1.90 -23.35
CA THR A 476 20.78 -2.64 -24.26
C THR A 476 19.40 -1.98 -24.43
N GLY A 477 19.10 -0.97 -23.63
CA GLY A 477 17.78 -0.33 -23.53
C GLY A 477 16.77 -1.08 -22.67
N GLN A 478 17.19 -2.16 -22.02
CA GLN A 478 16.43 -2.83 -20.96
C GLN A 478 16.84 -2.28 -19.57
N PRO A 479 15.98 -2.41 -18.56
CA PRO A 479 16.33 -2.03 -17.19
C PRO A 479 17.63 -2.70 -16.71
N ASP A 480 18.49 -1.92 -16.08
CA ASP A 480 19.84 -2.31 -15.65
C ASP A 480 20.17 -1.90 -14.21
N ASN A 481 19.21 -1.26 -13.52
CA ASN A 481 19.36 -0.92 -12.12
C ASN A 481 18.01 -0.90 -11.38
N THR A 482 18.11 -0.97 -10.06
CA THR A 482 16.97 -0.91 -9.13
C THR A 482 17.01 0.39 -8.35
N ILE A 483 15.93 1.16 -8.39
CA ILE A 483 15.69 2.25 -7.43
C ILE A 483 15.48 1.60 -6.06
N ALA A 484 16.31 1.91 -5.07
CA ALA A 484 16.27 1.31 -3.75
C ALA A 484 14.99 1.72 -3.00
N ALA A 485 14.06 0.78 -2.89
CA ALA A 485 12.73 0.98 -2.32
C ALA A 485 12.33 -0.18 -1.40
N GLY A 486 13.30 -0.79 -0.70
CA GLY A 486 13.01 -1.86 0.26
C GLY A 486 12.90 -3.26 -0.33
N GLN A 487 13.33 -3.48 -1.59
CA GLN A 487 13.27 -4.78 -2.23
C GLN A 487 14.07 -5.82 -1.45
N LEU A 488 13.52 -7.04 -1.35
CA LEU A 488 14.20 -8.17 -0.72
C LEU A 488 14.98 -8.96 -1.77
N ILE A 489 16.30 -8.81 -1.77
CA ILE A 489 17.20 -9.38 -2.78
C ILE A 489 17.83 -10.68 -2.27
N SER A 490 17.76 -11.73 -3.08
CA SER A 490 18.37 -13.02 -2.81
C SER A 490 19.89 -12.92 -2.97
N VAL A 491 20.62 -13.20 -1.88
CA VAL A 491 22.08 -13.19 -1.86
C VAL A 491 22.59 -14.38 -1.03
N PRO A 492 22.23 -15.63 -1.41
CA PRO A 492 22.53 -16.80 -0.59
C PRO A 492 24.03 -17.09 -0.59
N GLY A 493 24.62 -17.27 0.59
CA GLY A 493 26.00 -17.72 0.67
C GLY A 493 26.70 -17.39 1.98
N THR A 494 27.98 -17.74 2.02
CA THR A 494 28.90 -17.44 3.13
C THR A 494 29.92 -16.41 2.67
N GLY A 495 30.35 -15.56 3.60
CA GLY A 495 31.29 -14.47 3.37
C GLY A 495 31.42 -13.63 4.64
N ASP A 496 32.43 -12.78 4.71
CA ASP A 496 32.61 -11.84 5.82
C ASP A 496 32.18 -10.41 5.47
N THR A 497 31.87 -10.16 4.19
CA THR A 497 31.59 -8.84 3.67
C THR A 497 30.49 -8.89 2.60
N LEU A 498 29.51 -7.99 2.70
CA LEU A 498 28.54 -7.68 1.65
C LEU A 498 29.05 -6.47 0.86
N GLY A 499 29.13 -6.59 -0.46
CA GLY A 499 29.45 -5.48 -1.37
C GLY A 499 28.20 -4.99 -2.10
N LEU A 500 28.09 -3.67 -2.28
CA LEU A 500 27.03 -3.03 -3.07
C LEU A 500 27.66 -2.06 -4.08
N LEU A 501 27.12 -2.03 -5.31
CA LEU A 501 27.34 -0.97 -6.30
C LEU A 501 26.10 -0.10 -6.42
N PHE A 502 26.31 1.20 -6.31
CA PHE A 502 25.21 2.15 -6.37
C PHE A 502 25.66 3.53 -6.87
N THR A 503 24.69 4.38 -7.19
CA THR A 503 24.89 5.82 -7.35
C THR A 503 23.60 6.57 -6.97
N ALA A 504 23.65 7.88 -6.83
CA ALA A 504 22.47 8.70 -6.56
C ALA A 504 22.22 9.72 -7.67
N ALA A 505 20.95 10.09 -7.88
CA ALA A 505 20.56 11.21 -8.73
C ALA A 505 20.01 12.36 -7.88
N TYR A 506 20.14 13.60 -8.37
CA TYR A 506 19.62 14.83 -7.75
C TYR A 506 20.06 15.09 -6.30
N GLY A 507 21.31 14.73 -5.98
CA GLY A 507 21.91 14.93 -4.67
C GLY A 507 22.36 13.63 -4.00
N PRO A 508 23.03 13.72 -2.84
CA PRO A 508 23.41 12.52 -2.10
C PRO A 508 22.17 11.79 -1.58
N ALA A 509 22.19 10.47 -1.64
CA ALA A 509 21.16 9.59 -1.11
C ALA A 509 21.74 8.66 -0.05
N PHE A 510 20.95 8.34 0.97
CA PHE A 510 21.36 7.45 2.05
C PHE A 510 20.18 6.63 2.53
N GLY A 511 20.45 5.48 3.13
CA GLY A 511 19.41 4.70 3.76
C GLY A 511 19.94 3.48 4.49
N THR A 512 19.03 2.83 5.22
CA THR A 512 19.32 1.64 6.02
C THR A 512 18.72 0.41 5.35
N GLY A 513 19.55 -0.59 5.08
CA GLY A 513 19.13 -1.92 4.64
C GLY A 513 19.25 -2.94 5.78
N THR A 514 18.82 -4.17 5.50
CA THR A 514 18.89 -5.29 6.46
C THR A 514 19.38 -6.56 5.78
N VAL A 515 20.38 -7.21 6.34
CA VAL A 515 20.78 -8.57 6.00
C VAL A 515 19.94 -9.53 6.82
N ARG A 516 19.34 -10.54 6.18
CA ARG A 516 18.70 -11.68 6.84
C ARG A 516 19.57 -12.92 6.65
N TYR A 517 19.84 -13.60 7.74
CA TYR A 517 20.59 -14.85 7.75
C TYR A 517 19.65 -16.05 7.68
N THR A 518 20.19 -17.21 7.28
CA THR A 518 19.44 -18.47 7.16
C THR A 518 18.86 -19.01 8.46
N ASP A 519 19.27 -18.48 9.61
CA ASP A 519 18.72 -18.79 10.94
C ASP A 519 17.74 -17.72 11.45
N ASP A 520 17.21 -16.92 10.53
CA ASP A 520 16.25 -15.82 10.75
C ASP A 520 16.75 -14.65 11.60
N THR A 521 18.01 -14.68 12.06
CA THR A 521 18.63 -13.50 12.64
C THR A 521 18.87 -12.43 11.58
N THR A 522 18.87 -11.16 11.99
CA THR A 522 19.04 -10.01 11.08
C THR A 522 20.17 -9.10 11.52
N GLN A 523 20.73 -8.36 10.57
CA GLN A 523 21.72 -7.30 10.81
C GLN A 523 21.38 -6.08 9.97
N THR A 524 21.26 -4.92 10.59
CA THR A 524 21.08 -3.64 9.87
C THR A 524 22.41 -3.12 9.33
N PHE A 525 22.36 -2.43 8.19
CA PHE A 525 23.50 -1.69 7.64
C PHE A 525 23.03 -0.38 7.02
N SER A 526 23.92 0.58 6.86
CA SER A 526 23.63 1.84 6.18
C SER A 526 24.55 2.02 4.97
N VAL A 527 24.02 2.64 3.92
CA VAL A 527 24.79 3.06 2.75
C VAL A 527 24.52 4.53 2.49
N SER A 528 25.53 5.22 1.97
CA SER A 528 25.42 6.58 1.47
C SER A 528 26.13 6.68 0.12
N SER A 529 25.47 7.31 -0.83
CA SER A 529 25.99 7.59 -2.15
C SER A 529 26.02 9.10 -2.38
N PRO A 530 27.12 9.65 -2.88
CA PRO A 530 27.09 10.95 -3.54
C PRO A 530 26.20 10.93 -4.78
N ASP A 531 25.89 12.13 -5.27
CA ASP A 531 25.30 12.32 -6.58
C ASP A 531 26.26 11.82 -7.68
N TRP A 532 25.70 11.21 -8.73
CA TRP A 532 26.43 10.65 -9.85
C TRP A 532 27.29 11.66 -10.62
N PHE A 533 27.02 12.97 -10.56
CA PHE A 533 27.90 14.01 -11.13
C PHE A 533 29.22 14.16 -10.36
N VAL A 534 29.32 13.62 -9.14
CA VAL A 534 30.55 13.68 -8.34
C VAL A 534 31.53 12.63 -8.84
N ALA A 535 32.50 13.03 -9.67
CA ALA A 535 33.54 12.12 -10.18
C ALA A 535 34.83 12.11 -9.32
N ALA A 536 34.68 12.21 -8.00
CA ALA A 536 35.78 12.21 -7.03
C ALA A 536 35.48 11.29 -5.85
N PRO A 537 36.49 10.67 -5.23
CA PRO A 537 36.29 9.88 -4.01
C PRO A 537 35.63 10.71 -2.89
N PRO A 538 34.60 10.18 -2.21
CA PRO A 538 34.00 10.83 -1.05
C PRO A 538 35.04 11.02 0.07
N SER A 539 35.05 12.21 0.68
CA SER A 539 36.00 12.54 1.75
C SER A 539 35.67 11.90 3.10
N ASP A 540 34.43 11.45 3.29
CA ASP A 540 33.94 10.82 4.52
C ASP A 540 34.24 9.31 4.60
N GLY A 541 34.69 8.71 3.49
CA GLY A 541 34.92 7.27 3.38
C GLY A 541 33.65 6.43 3.46
N ALA A 542 32.46 7.03 3.33
CA ALA A 542 31.18 6.31 3.39
C ALA A 542 30.94 5.44 2.15
N SER A 543 31.59 5.76 1.04
CA SER A 543 31.63 4.94 -0.17
C SER A 543 32.95 5.14 -0.93
N THR A 544 33.27 4.18 -1.80
CA THR A 544 34.44 4.16 -2.68
C THR A 544 34.01 4.56 -4.08
N LEU A 545 34.81 5.37 -4.78
CA LEU A 545 34.62 5.64 -6.21
C LEU A 545 35.07 4.42 -7.01
N VAL A 546 34.16 3.84 -7.80
CA VAL A 546 34.37 2.51 -8.41
C VAL A 546 34.58 2.59 -9.92
N ALA A 547 33.74 3.34 -10.61
CA ALA A 547 33.86 3.55 -12.06
C ALA A 547 33.46 4.97 -12.42
N VAL A 548 34.12 5.53 -13.43
CA VAL A 548 33.83 6.87 -13.95
C VAL A 548 33.59 6.78 -15.46
N ALA A 549 32.41 7.18 -15.90
CA ALA A 549 32.17 7.53 -17.28
C ALA A 549 32.72 8.94 -17.52
N ALA A 550 33.59 9.12 -18.52
CA ALA A 550 34.18 10.43 -18.81
C ALA A 550 33.16 11.46 -19.32
N TYR A 551 32.02 10.98 -19.83
CA TYR A 551 30.90 11.78 -20.31
C TYR A 551 29.58 11.03 -20.08
N GLN A 552 28.47 11.76 -20.20
CA GLN A 552 27.11 11.24 -20.05
C GLN A 552 26.38 11.28 -21.39
N ASN A 553 25.31 10.50 -21.49
CA ASN A 553 24.37 10.55 -22.61
C ASN A 553 23.12 11.36 -22.25
N ARG A 554 22.50 11.92 -23.28
CA ARG A 554 21.21 12.60 -23.27
C ARG A 554 20.36 12.01 -24.37
N GLN A 555 19.05 11.88 -24.15
CA GLN A 555 18.12 11.49 -25.19
C GLN A 555 18.27 12.38 -26.45
N GLY A 556 17.93 11.84 -27.61
CA GLY A 556 18.18 12.47 -28.91
C GLY A 556 19.60 12.25 -29.45
N ASN A 557 20.28 11.18 -29.02
CA ASN A 557 21.65 10.83 -29.40
C ASN A 557 22.65 11.97 -29.14
N ALA A 558 22.49 12.67 -28.01
CA ALA A 558 23.34 13.77 -27.61
C ALA A 558 24.30 13.33 -26.50
N ARG A 559 25.52 13.85 -26.55
CA ARG A 559 26.55 13.68 -25.52
C ARG A 559 26.61 14.93 -24.64
N PHE A 560 26.77 14.73 -23.34
CA PHE A 560 27.03 15.79 -22.38
C PHE A 560 28.42 15.64 -21.78
N GLU A 561 29.27 16.64 -22.01
CA GLU A 561 30.68 16.65 -21.62
C GLU A 561 30.87 16.95 -20.12
N ALA A 562 30.35 16.04 -19.28
CA ALA A 562 30.66 16.01 -17.85
C ALA A 562 30.74 14.56 -17.40
N PRO A 563 31.66 14.23 -16.49
CA PRO A 563 31.79 12.87 -16.01
C PRO A 563 30.59 12.46 -15.18
N SER A 564 30.41 11.15 -15.03
CA SER A 564 29.52 10.58 -14.03
C SER A 564 30.13 9.33 -13.40
N ALA A 565 29.71 9.04 -12.16
CA ALA A 565 30.36 8.06 -11.31
C ALA A 565 29.39 7.00 -10.76
N VAL A 566 29.94 5.81 -10.61
CA VAL A 566 29.39 4.70 -9.83
C VAL A 566 30.25 4.54 -8.59
N PHE A 567 29.58 4.36 -7.46
CA PHE A 567 30.19 4.16 -6.16
C PHE A 567 29.91 2.74 -5.65
N GLY A 568 30.61 2.37 -4.58
CA GLY A 568 30.30 1.16 -3.85
C GLY A 568 30.63 1.28 -2.38
N ALA A 569 30.06 0.39 -1.59
CA ALA A 569 30.41 0.25 -0.18
C ALA A 569 30.47 -1.23 0.20
N THR A 570 31.24 -1.51 1.25
CA THR A 570 31.32 -2.82 1.88
C THR A 570 30.75 -2.79 3.29
N VAL A 571 29.99 -3.82 3.64
CA VAL A 571 29.35 -4.00 4.94
C VAL A 571 29.91 -5.27 5.58
N PRO A 572 30.58 -5.19 6.75
CA PRO A 572 31.00 -6.38 7.48
C PRO A 572 29.79 -7.22 7.88
N LEU A 573 29.85 -8.53 7.65
CA LEU A 573 28.79 -9.48 8.00
C LEU A 573 29.05 -10.10 9.38
N THR A 574 27.98 -10.56 10.02
CA THR A 574 28.04 -11.25 11.31
C THR A 574 28.83 -12.55 11.14
N PRO A 575 29.95 -12.75 11.88
CA PRO A 575 30.80 -13.92 11.71
C PRO A 575 30.05 -15.23 11.92
N GLY A 576 30.33 -16.22 11.06
CA GLY A 576 29.77 -17.58 11.17
C GLY A 576 28.32 -17.72 10.73
N LYS A 577 27.69 -16.67 10.20
CA LYS A 577 26.33 -16.71 9.67
C LYS A 577 26.33 -16.88 8.14
N THR A 578 25.30 -17.56 7.62
CA THR A 578 25.05 -17.68 6.18
C THR A 578 23.97 -16.69 5.78
N VAL A 579 24.26 -15.79 4.85
CA VAL A 579 23.29 -14.81 4.34
C VAL A 579 22.24 -15.54 3.51
N ALA A 580 20.97 -15.19 3.72
CA ALA A 580 19.85 -15.65 2.92
C ALA A 580 19.43 -14.55 1.93
N SER A 581 19.25 -13.33 2.42
CA SER A 581 18.80 -12.20 1.62
C SER A 581 19.25 -10.85 2.19
N VAL A 582 19.13 -9.82 1.36
CA VAL A 582 19.42 -8.43 1.68
C VAL A 582 18.21 -7.59 1.31
N LYS A 583 17.59 -6.96 2.30
CA LYS A 583 16.61 -5.90 2.08
C LYS A 583 17.34 -4.60 1.76
N LEU A 584 17.12 -4.07 0.56
CA LEU A 584 17.70 -2.79 0.14
C LEU A 584 17.14 -1.64 1.00
N PRO A 585 17.87 -0.52 1.10
CA PRO A 585 17.33 0.69 1.70
C PRO A 585 16.07 1.20 0.99
N VAL A 586 15.28 2.01 1.69
CA VAL A 586 14.26 2.87 1.08
C VAL A 586 14.87 4.26 0.95
N ALA A 587 15.21 4.67 -0.26
CA ALA A 587 15.91 5.92 -0.54
C ALA A 587 15.50 6.50 -1.89
N GLY A 588 14.30 7.11 -1.94
CA GLY A 588 13.73 7.75 -3.13
C GLY A 588 12.32 7.27 -3.47
N GLY A 589 11.65 7.99 -4.38
CA GLY A 589 10.34 7.61 -4.92
C GLY A 589 10.46 6.65 -6.11
N VAL A 590 9.43 5.82 -6.33
CA VAL A 590 9.27 5.00 -7.53
C VAL A 590 8.00 5.49 -8.25
N PRO A 591 8.04 5.77 -9.57
CA PRO A 591 9.20 5.72 -10.48
C PRO A 591 10.20 6.86 -10.24
N VAL A 592 11.33 6.84 -10.96
CA VAL A 592 12.32 7.94 -10.93
C VAL A 592 11.69 9.26 -11.38
N GLN A 593 12.06 10.37 -10.75
CA GLN A 593 11.53 11.71 -11.05
C GLN A 593 12.63 12.76 -11.03
N ALA A 594 12.60 13.65 -12.04
CA ALA A 594 13.52 14.77 -12.10
C ALA A 594 13.41 15.68 -10.86
N GLY A 595 14.55 15.97 -10.23
CA GLY A 595 14.64 16.85 -9.07
C GLY A 595 14.47 16.17 -7.72
N LEU A 596 14.22 14.85 -7.67
CA LEU A 596 14.09 14.10 -6.42
C LEU A 596 15.30 13.19 -6.19
N PRO A 597 15.94 13.25 -5.00
CA PRO A 597 17.01 12.33 -4.65
C PRO A 597 16.56 10.86 -4.68
N THR A 598 17.32 10.03 -5.40
CA THR A 598 17.06 8.58 -5.51
C THR A 598 18.36 7.79 -5.45
N LEU A 599 18.37 6.69 -4.70
CA LEU A 599 19.47 5.72 -4.66
C LEU A 599 19.22 4.61 -5.66
N HIS A 600 20.22 4.31 -6.48
CA HIS A 600 20.14 3.31 -7.54
C HIS A 600 21.18 2.21 -7.30
N VAL A 601 20.75 0.96 -7.27
CA VAL A 601 21.60 -0.22 -7.03
C VAL A 601 21.81 -0.99 -8.33
N PHE A 602 23.08 -1.24 -8.68
CA PHE A 602 23.49 -1.96 -9.90
C PHE A 602 23.94 -3.38 -9.61
N ALA A 603 24.55 -3.61 -8.44
CA ALA A 603 25.05 -4.92 -8.06
C ALA A 603 25.04 -5.09 -6.54
N VAL A 604 24.84 -6.34 -6.11
CA VAL A 604 24.97 -6.80 -4.72
C VAL A 604 25.63 -8.17 -4.75
N GLY A 605 26.53 -8.44 -3.80
CA GLY A 605 27.21 -9.73 -3.72
C GLY A 605 28.02 -9.91 -2.43
N LEU A 606 28.41 -11.15 -2.16
CA LEU A 606 29.22 -11.50 -1.00
C LEU A 606 30.70 -11.60 -1.38
N GLY A 607 31.57 -11.30 -0.43
CA GLY A 607 33.01 -11.49 -0.56
C GLY A 607 33.68 -11.88 0.75
N THR A 608 34.98 -12.16 0.65
CA THR A 608 35.91 -12.34 1.77
C THR A 608 36.95 -11.24 1.68
N ARG A 609 37.15 -10.45 2.74
CA ARG A 609 38.21 -9.46 2.78
C ARG A 609 39.56 -10.18 2.77
N SER A 610 40.32 -10.02 1.69
CA SER A 610 41.68 -10.57 1.54
C SER A 610 42.69 -9.82 2.38
#